data_AF-L1PPE9-F1
#
_entry.id   AF-L1PPE9-F1
#
_cell.length_a   1.000
_cell.length_b   1.000
_cell.length_c   1.000
_cell.angle_alpha   90.00
_cell.angle_beta   90.00
_cell.angle_gamma   90.00
#
_symmetry.space_group_name_H-M   'P 1'
#
loop_
_entity.id
_entity.type
_entity.pdbx_description
1 polymer ?
#
loop_
_entity_poly.entity_id
_entity_poly.type
_entity_poly.pdbx_seq_one_letter_code
_entity_poly.pdbx_strand_id
1 'polypeptide(L)'
;MKHFLVSLLAIATLAACSKNDDDNNNNGGGNNGNGGTTSTTVTSTTQTPTMKVERMISFEPDGKHTYEVIAHYENGKITSFSERELIDGVQTGSTQITTLKYDAQGRIQERKEAQEDGSIDRENKTETFFYDGSGNLERKEITYPMKLNGNGTIEYKYENGKLKQFTYKGSLNNGEKRYETHTFNYTNANITVNIKEYYVNAQEAVITSTIKNSKIIYILSNGNVITKEETHPQGSTTITNFKYDNAKTLHSLNTLTLEPETYDESDFCKNNIISKERTYTYSYNGQTNTHKTTYRYEYEYTPEGYPKTIKEYNSEGKLEEIKEYEY
;
A
#
# COMPACT_ATOMS: atom_id res chain seq x y z
N MET A 1 -12.92 10.38 4.97
CA MET A 1 -11.88 9.77 5.81
C MET A 1 -10.74 9.37 4.89
N LYS A 2 -9.61 10.08 4.98
CA LYS A 2 -8.42 9.79 4.16
C LYS A 2 -7.82 8.46 4.63
N HIS A 3 -7.34 7.63 3.70
CA HIS A 3 -6.80 6.29 3.97
C HIS A 3 -5.39 6.40 4.60
N PHE A 4 -5.29 6.64 5.90
CA PHE A 4 -4.00 6.79 6.59
C PHE A 4 -3.35 5.45 7.01
N LEU A 5 -4.14 4.38 7.08
CA LEU A 5 -3.72 3.04 7.57
C LEU A 5 -2.62 2.36 6.75
N VAL A 6 -2.56 2.61 5.43
CA VAL A 6 -1.64 1.90 4.52
C VAL A 6 -0.18 2.24 4.86
N SER A 7 0.05 3.47 5.31
CA SER A 7 1.38 4.04 5.50
C SER A 7 2.19 3.36 6.62
N LEU A 8 1.55 2.90 7.71
CA LEU A 8 2.26 2.34 8.87
C LEU A 8 2.56 0.84 8.70
N LEU A 9 1.69 0.09 8.00
CA LEU A 9 1.85 -1.36 7.82
C LEU A 9 3.02 -1.72 6.89
N ALA A 10 3.34 -0.85 5.92
CA ALA A 10 4.50 -0.98 5.05
C ALA A 10 5.84 -0.92 5.84
N ILE A 11 5.86 -0.27 7.00
CA ILE A 11 7.07 -0.07 7.83
C ILE A 11 7.43 -1.34 8.64
N ALA A 12 6.44 -2.16 9.00
CA ALA A 12 6.58 -3.21 10.02
C ALA A 12 6.93 -4.62 9.50
N THR A 13 6.86 -4.85 8.19
CA THR A 13 7.04 -6.21 7.62
C THR A 13 8.48 -6.51 7.18
N LEU A 14 9.40 -5.55 7.33
CA LEU A 14 10.84 -5.73 7.14
C LEU A 14 11.49 -6.43 8.35
N ALA A 15 11.07 -7.68 8.61
CA ALA A 15 11.79 -8.61 9.47
C ALA A 15 11.41 -10.06 9.10
N ALA A 16 11.81 -10.49 7.91
CA ALA A 16 11.99 -11.89 7.60
C ALA A 16 13.49 -12.15 7.44
N CYS A 17 14.08 -12.71 8.49
CA CYS A 17 15.45 -13.18 8.52
C CYS A 17 15.66 -14.16 7.36
N SER A 18 16.60 -13.88 6.45
CA SER A 18 17.15 -14.93 5.59
C SER A 18 17.94 -15.88 6.48
N LYS A 19 17.52 -17.14 6.49
CA LYS A 19 18.17 -18.25 7.16
C LYS A 19 19.59 -18.42 6.59
N ASN A 20 20.61 -18.36 7.46
CA ASN A 20 21.93 -18.89 7.16
C ASN A 20 21.80 -20.42 7.13
N ASP A 21 22.05 -21.03 5.97
CA ASP A 21 22.45 -22.43 5.93
C ASP A 21 23.98 -22.46 6.01
N ASP A 22 24.49 -22.65 7.22
CA ASP A 22 25.84 -23.13 7.44
C ASP A 22 25.89 -24.59 6.97
N ASP A 23 26.52 -24.85 5.83
CA ASP A 23 27.07 -26.18 5.54
C ASP A 23 28.58 -26.06 5.36
N ASN A 24 29.27 -26.32 6.47
CA ASN A 24 30.66 -26.68 6.50
C ASN A 24 30.81 -28.10 5.93
N ASN A 25 31.48 -28.25 4.78
CA ASN A 25 32.26 -29.46 4.57
C ASN A 25 33.52 -29.17 3.75
N ASN A 26 34.63 -29.66 4.30
CA ASN A 26 35.97 -29.51 3.78
C ASN A 26 36.32 -30.72 2.88
N ASN A 27 37.21 -30.46 1.92
CA ASN A 27 38.11 -31.40 1.24
C ASN A 27 37.68 -32.03 -0.11
N GLY A 28 38.60 -31.95 -1.09
CA GLY A 28 38.66 -32.84 -2.26
C GLY A 28 38.77 -32.13 -3.61
N GLY A 29 39.99 -31.96 -4.12
CA GLY A 29 40.27 -31.39 -5.44
C GLY A 29 39.87 -32.28 -6.63
N GLY A 30 39.85 -31.70 -7.84
CA GLY A 30 39.70 -32.46 -9.08
C GLY A 30 39.13 -31.65 -10.24
N ASN A 31 40.03 -31.28 -11.14
CA ASN A 31 39.89 -30.56 -12.41
C ASN A 31 38.67 -30.91 -13.33
N ASN A 32 38.29 -29.88 -14.10
CA ASN A 32 37.81 -29.88 -15.51
C ASN A 32 36.29 -29.90 -15.81
N GLY A 33 35.79 -28.84 -16.49
CA GLY A 33 34.55 -28.90 -17.28
C GLY A 33 33.66 -27.65 -17.32
N ASN A 34 34.00 -26.70 -18.20
CA ASN A 34 33.12 -25.87 -19.06
C ASN A 34 31.86 -25.16 -18.49
N GLY A 35 31.85 -23.82 -18.63
CA GLY A 35 30.62 -23.01 -18.79
C GLY A 35 29.99 -22.47 -17.50
N GLY A 36 30.55 -21.40 -16.92
CA GLY A 36 29.97 -20.72 -15.77
C GLY A 36 29.97 -19.20 -15.96
N THR A 37 28.79 -18.65 -16.21
CA THR A 37 28.48 -17.21 -16.15
C THR A 37 29.08 -16.56 -14.90
N THR A 38 29.82 -15.48 -15.11
CA THR A 38 30.37 -14.62 -14.06
C THR A 38 29.22 -14.09 -13.19
N SER A 39 28.95 -14.76 -12.08
CA SER A 39 28.04 -14.29 -11.04
C SER A 39 28.76 -13.19 -10.27
N THR A 40 28.56 -11.95 -10.70
CA THR A 40 28.97 -10.78 -9.92
C THR A 40 28.16 -10.81 -8.63
N THR A 41 28.82 -11.22 -7.55
CA THR A 41 28.30 -11.20 -6.19
C THR A 41 27.85 -9.76 -5.87
N VAL A 42 26.56 -9.49 -5.99
CA VAL A 42 25.96 -8.29 -5.39
C VAL A 42 25.83 -8.62 -3.92
N THR A 43 26.86 -8.24 -3.17
CA THR A 43 26.86 -8.23 -1.71
C THR A 43 25.61 -7.51 -1.24
N SER A 44 24.75 -8.25 -0.55
CA SER A 44 23.53 -7.77 0.10
C SER A 44 23.88 -6.55 0.96
N THR A 45 23.43 -5.37 0.55
CA THR A 45 23.57 -4.17 1.36
C THR A 45 22.61 -4.31 2.54
N THR A 46 23.19 -4.55 3.71
CA THR A 46 22.65 -4.24 5.05
C THR A 46 21.41 -3.37 5.00
N GLN A 47 20.25 -3.94 5.35
CA GLN A 47 19.04 -3.17 5.63
C GLN A 47 19.39 -2.12 6.69
N THR A 48 19.21 -0.85 6.32
CA THR A 48 19.28 0.26 7.28
C THR A 48 18.17 0.03 8.30
N PRO A 49 18.42 0.14 9.62
CA PRO A 49 17.35 -0.03 10.60
C PRO A 49 16.21 0.91 10.27
N THR A 50 15.03 0.36 9.95
CA THR A 50 13.81 1.14 9.79
C THR A 50 13.54 1.79 11.14
N MET A 51 13.62 3.12 11.24
CA MET A 51 13.20 3.81 12.45
C MET A 51 11.72 3.48 12.68
N LYS A 52 11.41 3.01 13.89
CA LYS A 52 10.06 2.59 14.25
C LYS A 52 9.25 3.84 14.53
N VAL A 53 8.19 4.08 13.78
CA VAL A 53 7.26 5.16 14.13
C VAL A 53 6.40 4.66 15.27
N GLU A 54 6.53 5.28 16.43
CA GLU A 54 5.70 4.98 17.60
C GLU A 54 4.38 5.74 17.54
N ARG A 55 4.39 6.97 17.00
CA ARG A 55 3.22 7.83 16.92
C ARG A 55 3.26 8.74 15.69
N MET A 56 2.11 8.91 15.06
CA MET A 56 1.88 9.89 14.01
C MET A 56 0.70 10.78 14.39
N ILE A 57 0.85 12.09 14.22
CA ILE A 57 -0.23 13.05 14.39
C ILE A 57 -0.42 13.78 13.07
N SER A 58 -1.66 13.83 12.58
CA SER A 58 -2.06 14.70 11.47
C SER A 58 -2.92 15.85 12.01
N PHE A 59 -2.63 17.05 11.56
CA PHE A 59 -3.34 18.27 11.89
C PHE A 59 -4.08 18.78 10.65
N GLU A 60 -5.37 19.07 10.80
CA GLU A 60 -6.13 19.81 9.80
C GLU A 60 -5.68 21.29 9.74
N PRO A 61 -6.00 22.03 8.67
CA PRO A 61 -5.58 23.43 8.50
C PRO A 61 -6.02 24.36 9.62
N ASP A 62 -7.07 24.01 10.36
CA ASP A 62 -7.57 24.80 11.48
C ASP A 62 -6.77 24.61 12.77
N GLY A 63 -5.87 23.62 12.81
CA GLY A 63 -5.03 23.28 13.96
C GLY A 63 -5.78 22.71 15.16
N LYS A 64 -7.10 22.50 15.05
CA LYS A 64 -7.96 22.00 16.14
C LYS A 64 -8.27 20.53 15.99
N HIS A 65 -8.56 20.10 14.76
CA HIS A 65 -8.84 18.71 14.46
C HIS A 65 -7.53 17.98 14.23
N THR A 66 -7.34 16.94 15.02
CA THR A 66 -6.15 16.10 14.97
C THR A 66 -6.56 14.65 14.86
N TYR A 67 -5.79 13.91 14.08
CA TYR A 67 -5.91 12.47 13.97
C TYR A 67 -4.60 11.86 14.41
N GLU A 68 -4.68 10.97 15.39
CA GLU A 68 -3.52 10.37 16.02
C GLU A 68 -3.53 8.87 15.80
N VAL A 69 -2.37 8.34 15.41
CA VAL A 69 -2.10 6.90 15.30
C VAL A 69 -0.95 6.56 16.23
N ILE A 70 -1.12 5.52 17.05
CA ILE A 70 -0.07 5.00 17.95
C ILE A 70 0.16 3.53 17.58
N ALA A 71 1.42 3.15 17.35
CA ALA A 71 1.81 1.77 17.09
C ALA A 71 2.43 1.11 18.31
N HIS A 72 2.05 -0.14 18.55
CA HIS A 72 2.61 -0.98 19.59
C HIS A 72 3.45 -2.09 18.97
N TYR A 73 4.63 -2.30 19.53
CA TYR A 73 5.59 -3.27 19.02
C TYR A 73 5.90 -4.33 20.06
N GLU A 74 6.04 -5.58 19.59
CA GLU A 74 6.60 -6.68 20.37
C GLU A 74 7.69 -7.35 19.54
N ASN A 75 8.86 -7.57 20.14
CA ASN A 75 10.02 -8.18 19.47
C ASN A 75 10.39 -7.51 18.13
N GLY A 76 10.17 -6.19 18.02
CA GLY A 76 10.47 -5.40 16.83
C GLY A 76 9.42 -5.41 15.73
N LYS A 77 8.27 -6.08 15.91
CA LYS A 77 7.14 -6.09 14.97
C LYS A 77 5.95 -5.34 15.55
N ILE A 78 5.18 -4.66 14.69
CA ILE A 78 3.91 -4.06 15.13
C ILE A 78 2.94 -5.18 15.49
N THR A 79 2.40 -5.19 16.70
CA THR A 79 1.35 -6.12 17.12
C THR A 79 -0.03 -5.50 17.09
N SER A 80 -0.09 -4.18 17.23
CA SER A 80 -1.32 -3.42 17.15
C SER A 80 -1.05 -1.95 16.87
N PHE A 81 -2.08 -1.23 16.46
CA PHE A 81 -2.09 0.22 16.47
C PHE A 81 -3.49 0.74 16.82
N SER A 82 -3.53 1.93 17.40
CA SER A 82 -4.76 2.61 17.79
C SER A 82 -4.89 3.93 17.07
N GLU A 83 -6.12 4.29 16.72
CA GLU A 83 -6.45 5.50 15.99
C GLU A 83 -7.55 6.26 16.71
N ARG A 84 -7.39 7.57 16.83
CA ARG A 84 -8.42 8.43 17.41
C ARG A 84 -8.40 9.82 16.81
N GLU A 85 -9.59 10.41 16.78
CA GLU A 85 -9.79 11.81 16.45
C GLU A 85 -9.81 12.63 17.75
N LEU A 86 -9.16 13.78 17.75
CA LEU A 86 -9.19 14.73 18.85
C LEU A 86 -9.54 16.13 18.32
N ILE A 87 -10.33 16.87 19.11
CA ILE A 87 -10.64 18.28 18.90
C ILE A 87 -10.06 19.06 20.08
N ASP A 88 -9.18 20.03 19.79
CA ASP A 88 -8.48 20.82 20.81
C ASP A 88 -7.79 19.94 21.88
N GLY A 89 -7.22 18.80 21.45
CA GLY A 89 -6.53 17.83 22.31
C GLY A 89 -7.45 16.90 23.13
N VAL A 90 -8.77 17.02 22.99
CA VAL A 90 -9.75 16.15 23.65
C VAL A 90 -10.25 15.10 22.66
N GLN A 91 -10.14 13.83 23.03
CA GLN A 91 -10.64 12.73 22.18
C GLN A 91 -12.14 12.87 21.92
N THR A 92 -12.53 12.71 20.67
CA THR A 92 -13.92 12.69 20.23
C THR A 92 -14.24 11.34 19.59
N GLY A 93 -15.28 10.68 20.08
CA GLY A 93 -15.66 9.34 19.60
C GLY A 93 -14.78 8.22 20.14
N SER A 94 -14.94 7.03 19.56
CA SER A 94 -14.28 5.81 20.01
C SER A 94 -12.93 5.62 19.32
N THR A 95 -11.96 5.06 20.04
CA THR A 95 -10.66 4.66 19.49
C THR A 95 -10.84 3.42 18.63
N GLN A 96 -10.35 3.43 17.39
CA GLN A 96 -10.22 2.20 16.59
C GLN A 96 -8.91 1.50 16.95
N ILE A 97 -8.96 0.19 17.14
CA ILE A 97 -7.80 -0.66 17.42
C ILE A 97 -7.68 -1.68 16.30
N THR A 98 -6.51 -1.73 15.68
CA THR A 98 -6.12 -2.82 14.79
C THR A 98 -5.14 -3.73 15.50
N THR A 99 -5.37 -5.04 15.44
CA THR A 99 -4.47 -6.07 15.96
C THR A 99 -3.95 -6.94 14.82
N LEU A 100 -2.68 -7.33 14.92
CA LEU A 100 -1.99 -8.15 13.93
C LEU A 100 -1.50 -9.44 14.58
N LYS A 101 -1.70 -10.55 13.90
CA LYS A 101 -1.10 -11.84 14.27
C LYS A 101 -0.19 -12.33 13.17
N TYR A 102 0.84 -13.04 13.58
CA TYR A 102 1.86 -13.58 12.71
C TYR A 102 1.92 -15.10 12.80
N ASP A 103 2.26 -15.74 11.70
CA ASP A 103 2.60 -17.16 11.69
C ASP A 103 3.99 -17.43 12.29
N ALA A 104 4.37 -18.71 12.38
CA ALA A 104 5.67 -19.11 12.91
C ALA A 104 6.88 -18.64 12.08
N GLN A 105 6.66 -18.27 10.82
CA GLN A 105 7.67 -17.69 9.92
C GLN A 105 7.68 -16.15 10.03
N GLY A 106 6.79 -15.56 10.82
CA GLY A 106 6.73 -14.14 11.07
C GLY A 106 6.00 -13.34 9.99
N ARG A 107 5.20 -13.99 9.14
CA ARG A 107 4.33 -13.35 8.14
C ARG A 107 2.97 -13.04 8.75
N ILE A 108 2.29 -11.99 8.30
CA ILE A 108 0.97 -11.62 8.83
C ILE A 108 -0.02 -12.72 8.47
N GLN A 109 -0.71 -13.26 9.47
CA GLN A 109 -1.72 -14.30 9.31
C GLN A 109 -3.14 -13.72 9.45
N GLU A 110 -3.30 -12.75 10.35
CA GLU A 110 -4.60 -12.15 10.66
C GLU A 110 -4.44 -10.67 10.99
N ARG A 111 -5.38 -9.85 10.50
CA ARG A 111 -5.60 -8.48 10.91
C ARG A 111 -7.05 -8.32 11.38
N LYS A 112 -7.24 -7.67 12.52
CA LYS A 112 -8.56 -7.41 13.09
C LYS A 112 -8.72 -5.97 13.52
N GLU A 113 -9.78 -5.35 13.04
CA GLU A 113 -10.18 -3.99 13.40
C GLU A 113 -11.38 -4.05 14.38
N ALA A 114 -11.27 -3.33 15.48
CA ALA A 114 -12.30 -3.23 16.53
C ALA A 114 -12.32 -1.82 17.15
N GLN A 115 -13.33 -1.49 17.95
CA GLN A 115 -13.34 -0.27 18.78
C GLN A 115 -13.04 -0.59 20.25
N GLU A 116 -12.37 0.34 20.93
CA GLU A 116 -11.91 0.18 22.33
C GLU A 116 -13.05 -0.01 23.35
N ASP A 117 -14.21 0.61 23.12
CA ASP A 117 -15.39 0.47 23.98
C ASP A 117 -16.16 -0.85 23.79
N GLY A 118 -15.69 -1.71 22.88
CA GLY A 118 -16.36 -2.96 22.50
C GLY A 118 -17.73 -2.75 21.86
N SER A 119 -18.10 -1.50 21.53
CA SER A 119 -19.37 -1.15 20.91
C SER A 119 -19.38 -1.49 19.42
N ILE A 120 -20.60 -1.72 18.92
CA ILE A 120 -20.85 -2.59 17.76
C ILE A 120 -20.94 -1.85 16.42
N ASP A 121 -20.90 -0.51 16.41
CA ASP A 121 -21.16 0.26 15.19
C ASP A 121 -19.99 1.15 14.76
N ARG A 122 -19.00 0.54 14.10
CA ARG A 122 -18.48 0.91 12.77
C ARG A 122 -17.41 -0.10 12.34
N GLU A 123 -17.77 -0.91 11.36
CA GLU A 123 -16.86 -1.60 10.43
C GLU A 123 -15.82 -2.57 11.02
N ASN A 124 -16.18 -3.38 12.01
CA ASN A 124 -15.37 -4.53 12.41
C ASN A 124 -15.04 -5.39 11.20
N LYS A 125 -13.75 -5.45 10.86
CA LYS A 125 -13.20 -6.14 9.70
C LYS A 125 -12.16 -7.15 10.19
N THR A 126 -12.23 -8.35 9.66
CA THR A 126 -11.19 -9.36 9.83
C THR A 126 -10.61 -9.70 8.46
N GLU A 127 -9.30 -9.66 8.36
CA GLU A 127 -8.56 -10.13 7.20
C GLU A 127 -7.69 -11.31 7.58
N THR A 128 -7.79 -12.39 6.82
CA THR A 128 -6.98 -13.59 7.01
C THR A 128 -6.14 -13.81 5.76
N PHE A 129 -4.86 -14.06 5.96
CA PHE A 129 -3.85 -14.14 4.91
C PHE A 129 -3.33 -15.58 4.78
N PHE A 130 -3.29 -16.08 3.55
CA PHE A 130 -2.87 -17.43 3.22
C PHE A 130 -1.72 -17.41 2.21
N TYR A 131 -0.72 -18.24 2.45
CA TYR A 131 0.50 -18.27 1.65
C TYR A 131 0.70 -19.61 0.96
N ASP A 132 1.24 -19.58 -0.25
CA ASP A 132 1.63 -20.79 -0.98
C ASP A 132 2.88 -21.45 -0.36
N GLY A 133 3.25 -22.63 -0.87
CA GLY A 133 4.44 -23.36 -0.42
C GLY A 133 5.78 -22.64 -0.71
N SER A 134 5.78 -21.62 -1.57
CA SER A 134 6.95 -20.76 -1.86
C SER A 134 6.97 -19.51 -0.97
N GLY A 135 5.93 -19.28 -0.18
CA GLY A 135 5.79 -18.16 0.73
C GLY A 135 5.15 -16.91 0.14
N ASN A 136 4.62 -16.95 -1.08
CA ASN A 136 3.89 -15.82 -1.67
C ASN A 136 2.46 -15.77 -1.09
N LEU A 137 1.91 -14.56 -0.92
CA LEU A 137 0.52 -14.40 -0.50
C LEU A 137 -0.39 -14.93 -1.60
N GLU A 138 -1.05 -16.06 -1.38
CA GLU A 138 -1.91 -16.74 -2.35
C GLU A 138 -3.35 -16.22 -2.29
N ARG A 139 -3.84 -15.97 -1.07
CA ARG A 139 -5.23 -15.58 -0.85
C ARG A 139 -5.36 -14.68 0.37
N LYS A 140 -6.27 -13.71 0.28
CA LYS A 140 -6.78 -12.93 1.41
C LYS A 140 -8.28 -13.09 1.52
N GLU A 141 -8.77 -13.38 2.72
CA GLU A 141 -10.20 -13.41 3.03
C GLU A 141 -10.56 -12.20 3.87
N ILE A 142 -11.59 -11.47 3.46
CA ILE A 142 -12.11 -10.29 4.15
C ILE A 142 -13.50 -10.65 4.66
N THR A 143 -13.69 -10.55 5.98
CA THR A 143 -14.97 -10.79 6.63
C THR A 143 -15.37 -9.56 7.43
N TYR A 144 -16.65 -9.19 7.33
CA TYR A 144 -17.27 -8.21 8.20
C TYR A 144 -18.23 -8.96 9.13
N PRO A 145 -17.80 -9.38 10.35
CA PRO A 145 -18.58 -10.29 11.19
C PRO A 145 -19.98 -9.77 11.53
N MET A 146 -20.18 -8.46 11.49
CA MET A 146 -21.43 -7.79 11.87
C MET A 146 -22.24 -7.31 10.66
N LYS A 147 -21.73 -7.49 9.43
CA LYS A 147 -22.45 -7.16 8.19
C LYS A 147 -22.74 -8.46 7.43
N LEU A 148 -23.96 -8.62 6.95
CA LEU A 148 -24.33 -9.75 6.09
C LEU A 148 -23.72 -9.64 4.68
N ASN A 149 -23.15 -8.49 4.35
CA ASN A 149 -22.58 -8.11 3.07
C ASN A 149 -21.18 -7.53 3.20
N GLY A 150 -20.44 -7.53 2.09
CA GLY A 150 -19.08 -6.99 2.04
C GLY A 150 -17.99 -8.02 2.29
N ASN A 151 -18.34 -9.26 2.67
CA ASN A 151 -17.36 -10.35 2.68
C ASN A 151 -16.78 -10.52 1.27
N GLY A 152 -15.48 -10.78 1.22
CA GLY A 152 -14.79 -10.94 -0.04
C GLY A 152 -13.54 -11.79 0.07
N THR A 153 -13.03 -12.16 -1.09
CA THR A 153 -11.80 -12.92 -1.23
C THR A 153 -10.97 -12.25 -2.31
N ILE A 154 -9.67 -12.13 -2.07
CA ILE A 154 -8.69 -11.73 -3.07
C ILE A 154 -7.77 -12.93 -3.30
N GLU A 155 -7.62 -13.33 -4.55
CA GLU A 155 -6.68 -14.36 -4.98
C GLU A 155 -5.54 -13.71 -5.77
N TYR A 156 -4.31 -14.12 -5.49
CA TYR A 156 -3.12 -13.55 -6.08
C TYR A 156 -2.37 -14.59 -6.90
N LYS A 157 -1.75 -14.15 -8.00
CA LYS A 157 -0.93 -14.99 -8.88
C LYS A 157 0.39 -14.31 -9.14
N TYR A 158 1.47 -15.09 -9.14
CA TYR A 158 2.82 -14.61 -9.34
C TYR A 158 3.46 -15.27 -10.56
N GLU A 159 4.34 -14.53 -11.22
CA GLU A 159 5.17 -15.01 -12.32
C GLU A 159 6.58 -14.47 -12.09
N ASN A 160 7.58 -15.36 -12.04
CA ASN A 160 8.98 -15.00 -11.77
C ASN A 160 9.17 -14.14 -10.51
N GLY A 161 8.46 -14.48 -9.42
CA GLY A 161 8.52 -13.76 -8.13
C GLY A 161 7.85 -12.38 -8.12
N LYS A 162 7.14 -11.99 -9.20
CA LYS A 162 6.38 -10.73 -9.27
C LYS A 162 4.89 -11.03 -9.38
N LEU A 163 4.05 -10.19 -8.77
CA LEU A 163 2.61 -10.33 -8.86
C LEU A 163 2.16 -10.12 -10.30
N LYS A 164 1.61 -11.16 -10.91
CA LYS A 164 1.08 -11.13 -12.27
C LYS A 164 -0.37 -10.65 -12.30
N GLN A 165 -1.15 -11.04 -11.32
CA GLN A 165 -2.58 -10.76 -11.27
C GLN A 165 -3.10 -10.86 -9.84
N PHE A 166 -4.11 -10.06 -9.52
CA PHE A 166 -5.03 -10.42 -8.44
C PHE A 166 -6.49 -10.34 -8.92
N THR A 167 -7.35 -11.11 -8.27
CA THR A 167 -8.80 -11.07 -8.49
C THR A 167 -9.53 -10.97 -7.16
N TYR A 168 -10.30 -9.89 -7.00
CA TYR A 168 -11.24 -9.71 -5.91
C TYR A 168 -12.62 -10.25 -6.30
N LYS A 169 -13.26 -10.93 -5.36
CA LYS A 169 -14.66 -11.39 -5.40
C LYS A 169 -15.35 -10.97 -4.11
N GLY A 170 -16.36 -10.13 -4.20
CA GLY A 170 -17.11 -9.63 -3.04
C GLY A 170 -18.62 -9.83 -3.14
N SER A 171 -19.28 -10.11 -2.02
CA SER A 171 -20.74 -10.32 -1.95
C SER A 171 -21.49 -9.01 -1.67
N LEU A 172 -22.65 -8.84 -2.34
CA LEU A 172 -23.56 -7.70 -2.16
C LEU A 172 -24.90 -8.13 -1.54
N ASN A 173 -25.67 -7.14 -1.07
CA ASN A 173 -26.95 -7.33 -0.38
C ASN A 173 -28.05 -8.03 -1.19
N ASN A 174 -27.99 -7.94 -2.52
CA ASN A 174 -29.00 -8.47 -3.45
C ASN A 174 -28.64 -9.86 -4.01
N GLY A 175 -27.63 -10.52 -3.44
CA GLY A 175 -27.10 -11.79 -3.94
C GLY A 175 -26.21 -11.66 -5.17
N GLU A 176 -26.04 -10.45 -5.71
CA GLU A 176 -25.02 -10.17 -6.73
C GLU A 176 -23.63 -10.21 -6.13
N LYS A 177 -22.63 -10.41 -6.99
CA LYS A 177 -21.23 -10.37 -6.59
C LYS A 177 -20.46 -9.42 -7.48
N ARG A 178 -19.57 -8.63 -6.86
CA ARG A 178 -18.60 -7.78 -7.56
C ARG A 178 -17.34 -8.58 -7.82
N TYR A 179 -16.84 -8.50 -9.05
CA TYR A 179 -15.54 -9.01 -9.43
C TYR A 179 -14.67 -7.85 -9.91
N GLU A 180 -13.43 -7.84 -9.47
CA GLU A 180 -12.42 -6.89 -9.92
C GLU A 180 -11.11 -7.63 -10.16
N THR A 181 -10.51 -7.48 -11.33
CA THR A 181 -9.25 -8.13 -11.69
C THR A 181 -8.25 -7.10 -12.14
N HIS A 182 -7.04 -7.19 -11.58
CA HIS A 182 -5.89 -6.37 -11.94
C HIS A 182 -4.84 -7.28 -12.54
N THR A 183 -4.36 -6.95 -13.74
CA THR A 183 -3.29 -7.69 -14.43
C THR A 183 -2.08 -6.80 -14.65
N PHE A 184 -0.94 -7.25 -14.12
CA PHE A 184 0.31 -6.51 -14.11
C PHE A 184 1.22 -6.95 -15.26
N ASN A 185 1.85 -5.97 -15.87
CA ASN A 185 2.89 -6.17 -16.87
C ASN A 185 4.07 -5.26 -16.54
N TYR A 186 5.22 -5.88 -16.33
CA TYR A 186 6.44 -5.20 -15.93
C TYR A 186 7.38 -5.07 -17.11
N THR A 187 7.98 -3.90 -17.25
CA THR A 187 9.11 -3.62 -18.13
C THR A 187 10.22 -2.96 -17.31
N ASN A 188 11.37 -2.68 -17.93
CA ASN A 188 12.47 -2.01 -17.22
C ASN A 188 12.12 -0.57 -16.81
N ALA A 189 11.23 0.09 -17.56
CA ALA A 189 10.89 1.50 -17.32
C ALA A 189 9.48 1.68 -16.75
N ASN A 190 8.56 0.74 -16.95
CA ASN A 190 7.15 0.93 -16.65
C ASN A 190 6.49 -0.29 -16.00
N ILE A 191 5.45 -0.02 -15.21
CA ILE A 191 4.47 -1.02 -14.76
C ILE A 191 3.12 -0.65 -15.35
N THR A 192 2.51 -1.57 -16.10
CA THR A 192 1.14 -1.39 -16.63
C THR A 192 0.18 -2.29 -15.88
N VAL A 193 -0.92 -1.72 -15.39
CA VAL A 193 -2.00 -2.41 -14.70
C VAL A 193 -3.27 -2.27 -15.51
N ASN A 194 -3.81 -3.38 -15.98
CA ASN A 194 -5.14 -3.41 -16.61
C ASN A 194 -6.16 -3.86 -15.59
N ILE A 195 -7.22 -3.08 -15.42
CA ILE A 195 -8.27 -3.29 -14.42
C ILE A 195 -9.57 -3.59 -15.14
N LYS A 196 -10.25 -4.66 -14.70
CA LYS A 196 -11.57 -5.03 -15.18
C LYS A 196 -12.48 -5.27 -13.99
N GLU A 197 -13.58 -4.51 -13.91
CA GLU A 197 -14.65 -4.67 -12.93
C GLU A 197 -15.94 -5.11 -13.63
N TYR A 198 -16.70 -6.01 -13.00
CA TYR A 198 -18.05 -6.36 -13.42
C TYR A 198 -18.84 -7.00 -12.27
N TYR A 199 -20.16 -7.08 -12.42
CA TYR A 199 -21.04 -7.77 -11.50
C TYR A 199 -21.59 -9.04 -12.13
N VAL A 200 -21.90 -10.02 -11.29
CA VAL A 200 -22.69 -11.19 -11.67
C VAL A 200 -23.96 -11.23 -10.83
N ASN A 201 -25.03 -11.77 -11.41
CA ASN A 201 -26.27 -12.00 -10.68
C ASN A 201 -26.17 -13.21 -9.72
N ALA A 202 -27.24 -13.49 -8.99
CA ALA A 202 -27.30 -14.61 -8.05
C ALA A 202 -27.08 -16.00 -8.71
N GLN A 203 -27.26 -16.11 -10.04
CA GLN A 203 -26.98 -17.32 -10.83
C GLN A 203 -25.57 -17.33 -11.45
N GLU A 204 -24.68 -16.44 -11.00
CA GLU A 204 -23.32 -16.23 -11.52
C GLU A 204 -23.24 -15.84 -13.00
N ALA A 205 -24.33 -15.35 -13.60
CA ALA A 205 -24.30 -14.80 -14.95
C ALA A 205 -23.78 -13.35 -14.95
N VAL A 206 -22.86 -13.04 -15.85
CA VAL A 206 -22.25 -11.71 -15.99
C VAL A 206 -23.28 -10.67 -16.43
N ILE A 207 -23.37 -9.57 -15.69
CA ILE A 207 -24.20 -8.42 -16.03
C ILE A 207 -23.36 -7.50 -16.93
N THR A 208 -23.42 -7.70 -18.24
CA THR A 208 -22.51 -7.07 -19.22
C THR A 208 -22.54 -5.54 -19.22
N SER A 209 -23.68 -4.92 -18.91
CA SER A 209 -23.83 -3.46 -18.79
C SER A 209 -23.00 -2.85 -17.65
N THR A 210 -22.49 -3.67 -16.74
CA THR A 210 -21.69 -3.23 -15.60
C THR A 210 -20.18 -3.36 -15.84
N ILE A 211 -19.77 -3.90 -16.99
CA ILE A 211 -18.35 -4.10 -17.29
C ILE A 211 -17.66 -2.73 -17.41
N LYS A 212 -16.67 -2.51 -16.57
CA LYS A 212 -15.80 -1.34 -16.59
C LYS A 212 -14.37 -1.79 -16.81
N ASN A 213 -13.65 -1.08 -17.68
CA ASN A 213 -12.24 -1.30 -17.91
C ASN A 213 -11.47 -0.03 -17.57
N SER A 214 -10.32 -0.17 -16.95
CA SER A 214 -9.42 0.94 -16.65
C SER A 214 -7.99 0.49 -16.84
N LYS A 215 -7.09 1.46 -16.98
CA LYS A 215 -5.67 1.19 -17.18
C LYS A 215 -4.86 2.19 -16.38
N ILE A 216 -3.83 1.70 -15.71
CA ILE A 216 -2.85 2.53 -15.01
C ILE A 216 -1.46 2.21 -15.58
N ILE A 217 -0.66 3.23 -15.84
CA ILE A 217 0.74 3.11 -16.23
C ILE A 217 1.57 3.90 -15.24
N TYR A 218 2.50 3.24 -14.58
CA TYR A 218 3.52 3.87 -13.72
C TYR A 218 4.83 3.91 -14.51
N ILE A 219 5.35 5.11 -14.72
CA ILE A 219 6.64 5.35 -15.39
C ILE A 219 7.69 5.59 -14.31
N LEU A 220 8.74 4.76 -14.33
CA LEU A 220 9.76 4.69 -13.30
C LEU A 220 11.06 5.37 -13.75
N SER A 221 11.72 6.04 -12.82
CA SER A 221 13.10 6.52 -12.98
C SER A 221 13.81 6.53 -11.63
N ASN A 222 15.04 6.01 -11.59
CA ASN A 222 15.88 5.97 -10.39
C ASN A 222 15.21 5.36 -9.13
N GLY A 223 14.28 4.41 -9.32
CA GLY A 223 13.53 3.79 -8.22
C GLY A 223 12.35 4.61 -7.68
N ASN A 224 11.90 5.62 -8.43
CA ASN A 224 10.70 6.41 -8.14
C ASN A 224 9.73 6.36 -9.32
N VAL A 225 8.42 6.51 -9.10
CA VAL A 225 7.48 6.76 -10.21
C VAL A 225 7.45 8.24 -10.51
N ILE A 226 7.97 8.63 -11.66
CA ILE A 226 7.98 10.04 -12.08
C ILE A 226 6.64 10.47 -12.68
N THR A 227 5.89 9.53 -13.25
CA THR A 227 4.59 9.79 -13.87
C THR A 227 3.64 8.62 -13.67
N LYS A 228 2.40 8.90 -13.29
CA LYS A 228 1.27 7.96 -13.24
C LYS A 228 0.22 8.40 -14.25
N GLU A 229 -0.12 7.52 -15.19
CA GLU A 229 -1.16 7.74 -16.19
C GLU A 229 -2.34 6.80 -15.92
N GLU A 230 -3.54 7.34 -15.82
CA GLU A 230 -4.76 6.59 -15.55
C GLU A 230 -5.77 6.84 -16.67
N THR A 231 -6.37 5.76 -17.19
CA THR A 231 -7.51 5.79 -18.10
C THR A 231 -8.71 5.18 -17.41
N HIS A 232 -9.78 5.96 -17.27
CA HIS A 232 -11.00 5.60 -16.54
C HIS A 232 -12.04 4.97 -17.49
N PRO A 233 -13.07 4.27 -16.97
CA PRO A 233 -14.04 3.53 -17.80
C PRO A 233 -14.80 4.38 -18.82
N GLN A 234 -14.96 5.67 -18.55
CA GLN A 234 -15.68 6.62 -19.41
C GLN A 234 -14.73 7.38 -20.36
N GLY A 235 -13.48 6.93 -20.51
CA GLY A 235 -12.49 7.51 -21.41
C GLY A 235 -11.80 8.78 -20.92
N SER A 236 -12.14 9.27 -19.72
CA SER A 236 -11.37 10.33 -19.08
C SER A 236 -9.99 9.82 -18.66
N THR A 237 -9.03 10.73 -18.59
CA THR A 237 -7.65 10.42 -18.24
C THR A 237 -7.16 11.28 -17.08
N THR A 238 -6.23 10.73 -16.31
CA THR A 238 -5.49 11.47 -15.29
C THR A 238 -4.00 11.25 -15.53
N ILE A 239 -3.22 12.32 -15.61
CA ILE A 239 -1.76 12.25 -15.62
C ILE A 239 -1.29 12.95 -14.36
N THR A 240 -0.50 12.23 -13.56
CA THR A 240 0.12 12.78 -12.36
C THR A 240 1.63 12.73 -12.50
N ASN A 241 2.29 13.87 -12.41
CA ASN A 241 3.75 13.98 -12.42
C ASN A 241 4.26 14.24 -11.00
N PHE A 242 5.37 13.62 -10.66
CA PHE A 242 5.95 13.69 -9.33
C PHE A 242 7.38 14.23 -9.40
N LYS A 243 7.75 15.00 -8.38
CA LYS A 243 9.15 15.37 -8.11
C LYS A 243 9.51 14.92 -6.71
N TYR A 244 10.78 14.58 -6.55
CA TYR A 244 11.30 13.97 -5.35
C TYR A 244 12.46 14.77 -4.77
N ASP A 245 12.64 14.64 -3.46
CA ASP A 245 13.88 14.98 -2.79
C ASP A 245 14.94 13.87 -3.02
N ASN A 246 16.02 13.93 -2.24
CA ASN A 246 17.02 12.85 -2.17
C ASN A 246 16.94 12.04 -0.86
N ALA A 247 16.07 12.40 0.07
CA ALA A 247 15.94 11.70 1.34
C ALA A 247 15.14 10.40 1.15
N LYS A 248 15.34 9.43 2.03
CA LYS A 248 14.56 8.19 1.98
C LYS A 248 13.13 8.49 2.41
N THR A 249 12.16 7.88 1.74
CA THR A 249 10.79 7.91 2.29
C THR A 249 10.65 6.89 3.41
N LEU A 250 9.80 7.24 4.38
CA LEU A 250 9.39 6.39 5.47
C LEU A 250 8.77 5.07 4.95
N HIS A 251 8.20 5.11 3.76
CA HIS A 251 7.51 4.00 3.11
C HIS A 251 8.38 3.29 2.04
N SER A 252 9.68 3.58 1.99
CA SER A 252 10.56 2.99 0.96
C SER A 252 10.95 1.57 1.33
N LEU A 253 10.38 0.59 0.62
CA LEU A 253 11.12 -0.34 -0.24
C LEU A 253 10.26 -1.53 -0.69
N ASN A 254 10.25 -1.67 -2.02
CA ASN A 254 10.22 -2.90 -2.81
C ASN A 254 9.06 -3.88 -2.65
N THR A 255 8.31 -3.93 -3.76
CA THR A 255 7.68 -5.12 -4.34
C THR A 255 6.70 -5.82 -3.43
N LEU A 256 5.44 -5.43 -3.59
CA LEU A 256 4.28 -6.07 -2.97
C LEU A 256 4.24 -5.84 -1.47
N THR A 257 3.68 -4.68 -1.12
CA THR A 257 2.97 -4.51 0.14
C THR A 257 2.07 -5.73 0.37
N LEU A 258 1.85 -6.07 1.63
CA LEU A 258 0.94 -7.14 2.06
C LEU A 258 -0.47 -7.06 1.43
N GLU A 259 -0.78 -5.91 0.83
CA GLU A 259 -2.03 -5.52 0.19
C GLU A 259 -1.71 -4.84 -1.15
N PRO A 260 -1.31 -5.57 -2.20
CA PRO A 260 -1.04 -4.94 -3.47
C PRO A 260 -2.28 -4.25 -4.02
N GLU A 261 -3.49 -4.67 -3.68
CA GLU A 261 -4.71 -3.98 -4.10
C GLU A 261 -4.83 -2.53 -3.60
N THR A 262 -4.07 -2.10 -2.59
CA THR A 262 -4.13 -0.73 -2.02
C THR A 262 -3.04 0.22 -2.54
N TYR A 263 -2.43 -0.08 -3.70
CA TYR A 263 -1.36 0.70 -4.36
C TYR A 263 -1.43 2.24 -4.13
N ASP A 264 -0.57 2.80 -3.26
CA ASP A 264 -0.29 4.25 -3.19
C ASP A 264 1.07 4.56 -3.82
N GLU A 265 1.22 5.74 -4.43
CA GLU A 265 2.49 6.15 -5.01
C GLU A 265 3.63 6.38 -4.02
N SER A 266 3.29 6.68 -2.78
CA SER A 266 4.26 6.80 -1.71
C SER A 266 4.91 5.46 -1.32
N ASP A 267 4.24 4.33 -1.60
CA ASP A 267 4.66 2.97 -1.18
C ASP A 267 5.77 2.36 -2.05
N PHE A 268 5.97 2.86 -3.28
CA PHE A 268 6.96 2.31 -4.22
C PHE A 268 8.12 3.26 -4.52
N CYS A 269 8.09 4.48 -3.98
CA CYS A 269 9.13 5.46 -4.24
C CYS A 269 10.29 5.25 -3.27
N LYS A 270 11.51 5.38 -3.78
CA LYS A 270 12.73 5.43 -2.98
C LYS A 270 12.81 6.72 -2.16
N ASN A 271 12.24 7.81 -2.67
CA ASN A 271 12.38 9.16 -2.14
C ASN A 271 11.04 9.81 -1.77
N ASN A 272 11.06 10.90 -0.99
CA ASN A 272 9.82 11.61 -0.65
C ASN A 272 9.36 12.51 -1.78
N ILE A 273 8.05 12.55 -2.01
CA ILE A 273 7.42 13.44 -2.98
C ILE A 273 7.45 14.87 -2.45
N ILE A 274 8.11 15.78 -3.16
CA ILE A 274 8.12 17.23 -2.85
C ILE A 274 7.12 18.02 -3.69
N SER A 275 6.67 17.43 -4.80
CA SER A 275 5.64 18.03 -5.65
C SER A 275 4.85 16.96 -6.39
N LYS A 276 3.54 17.17 -6.47
CA LYS A 276 2.59 16.38 -7.25
C LYS A 276 1.80 17.31 -8.15
N GLU A 277 1.81 17.06 -9.45
CA GLU A 277 1.00 17.80 -10.41
C GLU A 277 0.03 16.83 -11.09
N ARG A 278 -1.26 17.01 -10.86
CA ARG A 278 -2.32 16.19 -11.43
C ARG A 278 -3.07 16.97 -12.51
N THR A 279 -3.19 16.37 -13.69
CA THR A 279 -4.00 16.86 -14.80
C THR A 279 -5.10 15.85 -15.09
N TYR A 280 -6.35 16.26 -14.96
CA TYR A 280 -7.54 15.45 -15.28
C TYR A 280 -8.19 15.97 -16.55
N THR A 281 -8.36 15.10 -17.54
CA THR A 281 -8.95 15.44 -18.84
C THR A 281 -10.18 14.58 -19.12
N TYR A 282 -11.28 15.19 -19.53
CA TYR A 282 -12.53 14.49 -19.86
C TYR A 282 -13.30 15.21 -20.96
N SER A 283 -14.18 14.47 -21.63
CA SER A 283 -15.08 15.02 -22.65
C SER A 283 -16.49 15.14 -22.11
N TYR A 284 -17.10 16.31 -22.30
CA TYR A 284 -18.50 16.56 -21.96
C TYR A 284 -19.14 17.42 -23.04
N ASN A 285 -20.31 17.01 -23.54
CA ASN A 285 -21.02 17.67 -24.64
C ASN A 285 -20.15 17.95 -25.88
N GLY A 286 -19.26 17.01 -26.25
CA GLY A 286 -18.35 17.14 -27.39
C GLY A 286 -17.16 18.09 -27.16
N GLN A 287 -17.01 18.67 -25.98
CA GLN A 287 -15.88 19.54 -25.62
C GLN A 287 -14.90 18.81 -24.69
N THR A 288 -13.61 18.98 -24.94
CA THR A 288 -12.53 18.48 -24.06
C THR A 288 -12.29 19.50 -22.95
N ASN A 289 -12.41 19.06 -21.70
CA ASN A 289 -12.18 19.84 -20.50
C ASN A 289 -10.94 19.31 -19.78
N THR A 290 -10.14 20.21 -19.23
CA THR A 290 -8.92 19.85 -18.48
C THR A 290 -8.85 20.62 -17.18
N HIS A 291 -8.59 19.93 -16.08
CA HIS A 291 -8.39 20.50 -14.74
C HIS A 291 -7.01 20.15 -14.24
N LYS A 292 -6.30 21.16 -13.71
CA LYS A 292 -4.97 21.00 -13.15
C LYS A 292 -4.98 21.31 -11.67
N THR A 293 -4.38 20.42 -10.87
CA THR A 293 -4.18 20.61 -9.43
C THR A 293 -2.74 20.30 -9.10
N THR A 294 -2.13 21.13 -8.27
CA THR A 294 -0.74 20.98 -7.83
C THR A 294 -0.67 20.94 -6.32
N TYR A 295 0.21 20.09 -5.80
CA TYR A 295 0.54 20.00 -4.39
C TYR A 295 2.03 20.15 -4.22
N ARG A 296 2.42 20.75 -3.09
CA ARG A 296 3.81 20.94 -2.69
C ARG A 296 3.96 20.46 -1.26
N TYR A 297 5.07 19.80 -0.98
CA TYR A 297 5.36 19.25 0.33
C TYR A 297 6.67 19.83 0.86
N GLU A 298 6.66 20.24 2.13
CA GLU A 298 7.86 20.62 2.88
C GLU A 298 8.13 19.58 3.94
N TYR A 299 9.40 19.23 4.12
CA TYR A 299 9.82 18.20 5.06
C TYR A 299 10.86 18.77 6.04
N GLU A 300 10.73 18.35 7.28
CA GLU A 300 11.82 18.37 8.26
C GLU A 300 12.22 16.93 8.54
N TYR A 301 13.52 16.66 8.70
CA TYR A 301 14.03 15.30 8.88
C TYR A 301 14.73 15.15 10.22
N THR A 302 14.77 13.91 10.72
CA THR A 302 15.67 13.51 11.80
C THR A 302 17.13 13.53 11.32
N PRO A 303 18.13 13.52 12.24
CA PRO A 303 19.54 13.39 11.87
C PRO A 303 19.86 12.16 10.99
N GLU A 304 19.08 11.09 11.14
CA GLU A 304 19.18 9.84 10.38
C GLU A 304 18.54 9.94 8.98
N GLY A 305 17.85 11.05 8.69
CA GLY A 305 17.30 11.35 7.36
C GLY A 305 15.87 10.84 7.14
N TYR A 306 15.11 10.54 8.20
CA TYR A 306 13.70 10.16 8.11
C TYR A 306 12.77 11.37 8.30
N PRO A 307 11.60 11.42 7.64
CA PRO A 307 10.64 12.52 7.81
C PRO A 307 10.19 12.68 9.26
N LYS A 308 10.48 13.81 9.88
CA LYS A 308 9.97 14.19 11.21
C LYS A 308 8.66 14.96 11.10
N THR A 309 8.59 15.87 10.13
CA THR A 309 7.38 16.67 9.87
C THR A 309 7.18 16.80 8.37
N ILE A 310 5.92 16.75 7.93
CA ILE A 310 5.51 16.96 6.54
C ILE A 310 4.42 18.03 6.53
N LYS A 311 4.58 19.06 5.70
CA LYS A 311 3.53 20.07 5.45
C LYS A 311 3.08 19.98 4.00
N GLU A 312 1.79 19.78 3.79
CA GLU A 312 1.17 19.75 2.46
C GLU A 312 0.53 21.10 2.14
N TYR A 313 0.76 21.60 0.93
CA TYR A 313 0.16 22.84 0.42
C TYR A 313 -0.58 22.57 -0.89
N ASN A 314 -1.77 23.16 -1.03
CA ASN A 314 -2.58 23.08 -2.25
C ASN A 314 -2.07 24.02 -3.37
N SER A 315 -2.81 24.10 -4.48
CA SER A 315 -2.47 24.89 -5.66
C SER A 315 -2.43 26.40 -5.43
N GLU A 316 -3.07 26.89 -4.37
CA GLU A 316 -3.07 28.31 -3.98
C GLU A 316 -1.94 28.62 -2.97
N GLY A 317 -1.15 27.60 -2.59
CA GLY A 317 -0.12 27.71 -1.57
C GLY A 317 -0.67 27.73 -0.14
N LYS A 318 -1.94 27.38 0.06
CA LYS A 318 -2.54 27.25 1.39
C LYS A 318 -2.14 25.91 2.00
N LEU A 319 -1.81 25.93 3.29
CA LEU A 319 -1.55 24.73 4.08
C LEU A 319 -2.83 23.88 4.19
N GLU A 320 -2.72 22.60 3.84
CA GLU A 320 -3.79 21.61 3.85
C GLU A 320 -3.65 20.59 4.98
N GLU A 321 -2.42 20.25 5.36
CA GLU A 321 -2.16 19.23 6.37
C GLU A 321 -0.75 19.39 6.93
N ILE A 322 -0.60 19.12 8.23
CA ILE A 322 0.71 18.89 8.87
C ILE A 322 0.70 17.47 9.41
N LYS A 323 1.74 16.69 9.12
CA LYS A 323 1.99 15.40 9.78
C LYS A 323 3.26 15.49 10.60
N GLU A 324 3.21 14.97 11.82
CA GLU A 324 4.35 14.85 12.72
C GLU A 324 4.56 13.39 13.10
N TYR A 325 5.82 12.96 13.13
CA TYR A 325 6.23 11.61 13.45
C TYR A 325 7.13 11.59 14.68
N GLU A 326 6.79 10.70 15.61
CA GLU A 326 7.62 10.33 16.76
C GLU A 326 8.12 8.90 16.56
N TYR A 327 9.38 8.68 16.91
CA TYR A 327 10.14 7.46 16.61
C TYR A 327 10.78 6.87 17.85
#